data_AF-A0A4Q0PNR4-F1
#
_entry.id   AF-A0A4Q0PNR4-F1
#
_cell.length_a   1.000
_cell.length_b   1.000
_cell.length_c   1.000
_cell.angle_alpha   90.00
_cell.angle_beta   90.00
_cell.angle_gamma   90.00
#
_symmetry.space_group_name_H-M   'P 1'
#
loop_
_entity.id
_entity.type
_entity.pdbx_description
1 polymer ?
#
loop_
_entity_poly.entity_id
_entity_poly.type
_entity_poly.pdbx_seq_one_letter_code
_entity_poly.pdbx_strand_id
1 'polypeptide(L)' 'MKKYKTYYTGVEVMEYCQISERTLRYRLATLKKKYMGQSSLLSKQNNIWRIHNSILEHFEPKRKSLD' A
#
# COMPACT_ATOMS: atom_id res chain seq x y z
N MET A 1 14.72 18.00 1.13
CA MET A 1 13.70 17.22 1.87
C MET A 1 12.77 16.56 0.86
N LYS A 2 12.77 15.23 0.72
CA LYS A 2 11.86 14.55 -0.23
C LYS A 2 10.43 14.78 0.25
N LYS A 3 9.59 15.43 -0.56
CA LYS A 3 8.16 15.57 -0.27
C LYS A 3 7.50 14.22 -0.53
N TYR A 4 7.13 13.50 0.51
CA TYR A 4 6.36 12.27 0.39
C TYR A 4 4.92 12.62 0.00
N LYS A 5 4.35 11.89 -0.96
CA LYS A 5 2.91 11.99 -1.23
C LYS A 5 2.13 11.52 0.00
N THR A 6 0.99 12.14 0.29
CA THR A 6 0.08 11.68 1.35
C THR A 6 -0.59 10.36 0.96
N TYR A 7 -0.91 10.21 -0.32
CA TYR A 7 -1.61 9.04 -0.86
C TYR A 7 -0.89 8.48 -2.08
N TYR A 8 -0.95 7.16 -2.21
CA TYR A 8 -0.42 6.38 -3.32
C TYR A 8 -1.52 5.52 -3.92
N THR A 9 -1.45 5.31 -5.23
CA THR A 9 -2.24 4.33 -5.96
C THR A 9 -1.63 2.93 -5.83
N GLY A 10 -2.41 1.90 -6.18
CA GLY A 10 -1.88 0.52 -6.20
C GLY A 10 -0.65 0.36 -7.11
N VAL A 11 -0.62 1.06 -8.25
CA VAL A 11 0.52 1.06 -9.19
C VAL A 11 1.74 1.68 -8.52
N GLU A 12 1.60 2.86 -7.93
CA GLU A 12 2.71 3.52 -7.24
C GLU A 12 3.23 2.71 -6.05
N VAL A 13 2.36 1.97 -5.34
CA VAL A 13 2.79 1.07 -4.26
C VAL A 13 3.57 -0.12 -4.80
N MET A 14 3.20 -0.68 -5.96
CA MET A 14 3.98 -1.75 -6.59
C MET A 14 5.38 -1.27 -6.96
N GLU A 15 5.49 -0.08 -7.54
CA GLU A 15 6.76 0.54 -7.91
C GLU A 15 7.60 0.90 -6.69
N TYR A 16 6.98 1.50 -5.66
CA TYR A 16 7.65 1.92 -4.44
C TYR A 16 8.16 0.74 -3.62
N CYS A 17 7.31 -0.28 -3.39
CA CYS A 17 7.65 -1.45 -2.59
C CYS A 17 8.32 -2.58 -3.39
N GLN A 18 8.46 -2.43 -4.72
CA GLN A 18 9.00 -3.45 -5.61
C GLN A 18 8.27 -4.80 -5.46
N ILE A 19 6.93 -4.77 -5.52
CA ILE A 19 6.07 -5.95 -5.36
C ILE A 19 5.22 -6.22 -6.60
N SER A 20 4.89 -7.49 -6.83
CA SER A 20 3.97 -7.89 -7.89
C SER A 20 2.53 -7.48 -7.60
N GLU A 21 1.70 -7.39 -8.65
CA GLU A 21 0.25 -7.15 -8.53
C GLU A 21 -0.43 -8.24 -7.69
N ARG A 22 0.00 -9.50 -7.82
CA ARG A 22 -0.48 -10.60 -6.99
C ARG A 22 -0.24 -10.31 -5.50
N THR A 23 0.98 -9.90 -5.15
CA THR A 23 1.36 -9.54 -3.78
C THR A 23 0.56 -8.34 -3.28
N LEU A 24 0.41 -7.30 -4.11
CA LEU A 24 -0.42 -6.14 -3.80
C LEU A 24 -1.86 -6.56 -3.47
N ARG A 25 -2.50 -7.36 -4.32
CA ARG A 25 -3.90 -7.82 -4.13
C ARG A 25 -4.08 -8.59 -2.83
N TYR A 26 -3.17 -9.49 -2.49
CA TYR A 26 -3.22 -10.21 -1.20
C TYR A 26 -3.13 -9.28 0.00
N ARG A 27 -2.17 -8.35 -0.02
CA ARG A 27 -1.98 -7.39 1.08
C ARG A 27 -3.17 -6.46 1.21
N LEU A 28 -3.70 -5.94 0.10
CA LEU A 28 -4.91 -5.12 0.09
C LEU A 28 -6.12 -5.86 0.67
N ALA A 29 -6.30 -7.15 0.37
CA ALA A 29 -7.38 -7.93 0.94
C ALA A 29 -7.29 -8.03 2.47
N THR A 30 -6.07 -8.21 3.00
CA THR A 30 -5.82 -8.22 4.45
C THR A 30 -6.02 -6.82 5.07
N LEU A 31 -5.47 -5.78 4.45
CA LEU A 31 -5.52 -4.41 4.98
C LEU A 31 -6.91 -3.80 4.90
N LYS A 32 -7.70 -4.15 3.87
CA LYS A 32 -9.11 -3.73 3.77
C LYS A 32 -9.92 -4.21 4.96
N LYS A 33 -9.65 -5.43 5.45
CA LYS A 33 -10.28 -5.96 6.67
C LYS A 33 -9.76 -5.25 7.91
N LYS A 34 -8.44 -5.06 8.01
CA LYS A 34 -7.79 -4.39 9.16
C LYS A 34 -8.25 -2.94 9.36
N TYR A 35 -8.41 -2.19 8.26
CA TYR A 35 -8.75 -0.77 8.26
C TYR A 35 -10.21 -0.51 7.87
N MET A 36 -11.09 -1.48 8.11
CA MET A 36 -12.53 -1.30 7.87
C MET A 36 -13.04 -0.11 8.71
N GLY A 37 -13.71 0.85 8.06
CA GLY A 37 -14.17 2.09 8.69
C GLY A 37 -13.14 3.23 8.72
N GLN A 38 -11.88 3.00 8.32
CA GLN A 38 -10.82 4.03 8.29
C GLN A 38 -10.48 4.42 6.85
N SER A 39 -11.40 5.12 6.18
CA SER A 39 -11.28 5.53 4.77
C SER A 39 -10.09 6.46 4.49
N SER A 40 -9.59 7.16 5.53
CA SER A 40 -8.40 8.01 5.48
C SER A 40 -7.10 7.22 5.32
N LEU A 41 -7.05 5.95 5.75
CA LEU A 41 -5.87 5.10 5.61
C LEU A 41 -5.91 4.26 4.33
N LEU A 42 -7.07 3.67 4.04
CA LEU A 42 -7.24 2.82 2.89
C LEU A 42 -8.66 2.96 2.34
N SER A 43 -8.77 3.43 1.11
CA SER A 43 -10.05 3.51 0.40
C SER A 43 -9.90 3.10 -1.06
N LYS A 44 -11.03 2.82 -1.70
CA LYS A 44 -11.09 2.50 -3.13
C LYS A 44 -12.17 3.38 -3.77
N GLN A 45 -11.79 4.15 -4.79
CA GLN A 45 -12.67 5.03 -5.55
C GLN A 45 -12.42 4.84 -7.04
N ASN A 46 -13.47 4.70 -7.85
CA ASN A 46 -13.37 4.51 -9.31
C ASN A 46 -12.39 3.38 -9.71
N ASN A 47 -12.45 2.26 -9.00
CA ASN A 47 -11.52 1.14 -9.13
C ASN A 47 -10.05 1.39 -8.80
N ILE A 48 -9.68 2.61 -8.37
CA ILE A 48 -8.33 2.98 -7.97
C ILE A 48 -8.23 2.91 -6.44
N TRP A 49 -7.18 2.26 -5.95
CA TRP A 49 -6.84 2.26 -4.53
C TRP A 49 -6.22 3.58 -4.13
N ARG A 50 -6.60 4.09 -2.96
CA ARG A 50 -6.02 5.24 -2.30
C ARG A 50 -5.42 4.76 -0.98
N ILE A 51 -4.09 4.74 -0.93
CA ILE A 51 -3.30 4.12 0.15
C ILE A 51 -2.53 5.24 0.84
N HIS A 52 -2.79 5.48 2.13
CA HIS A 52 -2.10 6.50 2.89
C HIS A 52 -0.64 6.12 3.12
N ASN A 53 0.26 7.10 3.14
CA ASN A 53 1.70 6.86 3.26
C ASN A 53 2.10 6.14 4.57
N SER A 54 1.34 6.35 5.65
CA SER A 54 1.57 5.74 6.96
C SER A 54 1.35 4.22 6.99
N ILE A 55 0.78 3.63 5.93
CA ILE A 55 0.55 2.18 5.86
C ILE A 55 1.40 1.50 4.77
N LEU A 56 2.34 2.23 4.15
CA LEU A 56 3.23 1.66 3.12
C LEU A 56 4.12 0.53 3.64
N GLU A 57 4.52 0.57 4.91
CA GLU A 57 5.28 -0.51 5.58
C GLU A 57 4.58 -1.88 5.45
N HIS A 58 3.25 -1.93 5.37
CA HIS A 58 2.51 -3.17 5.19
C HIS A 58 2.66 -3.76 3.78
N PHE A 59 3.20 -3.01 2.83
CA PHE A 59 3.47 -3.41 1.45
C PHE A 59 4.93 -3.78 1.20
N GLU A 60 5.83 -3.45 2.12
CA GLU A 60 7.25 -3.79 2.00
C GLU A 60 7.48 -5.31 2.01
N PRO A 61 8.37 -5.86 1.17
CA PRO A 61 8.75 -7.27 1.20
C PRO A 61 9.19 -7.70 2.61
N LYS A 62 8.76 -8.88 3.07
CA LYS A 62 9.09 -9.35 4.43
C LYS A 62 10.60 -9.62 4.66
N ARG A 63 11.43 -9.64 3.60
CA ARG A 63 12.91 -9.86 3.55
C ARG A 63 13.44 -9.24 2.24
N LYS A 64 14.64 -8.65 2.13
CA LYS A 64 15.98 -9.12 2.56
C LYS A 64 16.79 -7.99 3.22
N SER A 65 16.98 -8.04 4.54
CA SER A 65 18.30 -7.73 5.10
C SER A 65 19.18 -8.94 4.77
N LEU A 66 19.86 -8.88 3.63
CA LEU A 66 21.10 -9.62 3.45
C LEU A 66 22.16 -8.65 3.97
N ASP A 67 22.48 -8.77 5.26
CA ASP A 67 23.84 -8.47 5.73
C ASP A 67 24.72 -9.69 5.39
#